data_AF-A0A170Z9Z4-F1
#
_entry.id   AF-A0A170Z9Z4-F1
#
_cell.length_a   1.000
_cell.length_b   1.000
_cell.length_c   1.000
_cell.angle_alpha   90.00
_cell.angle_beta   90.00
_cell.angle_gamma   90.00
#
_symmetry.space_group_name_H-M   'P 1'
#
loop_
_entity.id
_entity.type
_entity.pdbx_description
1 polymer ?
#
loop_
_entity_poly.entity_id
_entity_poly.type
_entity_poly.pdbx_seq_one_letter_code
_entity_poly.pdbx_strand_id
1 'polypeptide(L)'
;MTCLGGFGVRVTAHVTGSDWVCEAVLDPPLAENEREGFDLLMARDPLCTLRFDTESTLLVNVTAVDDERLSLSACEAKPVQRVESGQAQQ
;
A
#
# COMPACT_ATOMS: atom_id res chain seq x y z
N MET A 1 16.59 -6.54 3.75
CA MET A 1 15.44 -5.69 4.13
C MET A 1 14.85 -6.30 5.38
N THR A 2 14.88 -5.59 6.50
CA THR A 2 14.35 -6.12 7.77
C THR A 2 12.87 -5.79 7.84
N CYS A 3 12.00 -6.81 7.88
CA CYS A 3 10.57 -6.60 8.12
C CYS A 3 10.39 -6.23 9.60
N LEU A 4 9.83 -5.05 9.86
CA LEU A 4 9.61 -4.55 11.23
C LEU A 4 8.28 -5.04 11.84
N GLY A 5 7.38 -5.58 11.02
CA GLY A 5 6.07 -6.06 11.44
C GLY A 5 5.07 -6.10 10.28
N GLY A 6 3.82 -6.42 10.59
CA GLY A 6 2.71 -6.39 9.65
C GLY A 6 1.39 -6.27 10.41
N PHE A 7 0.41 -5.63 9.77
CA PHE A 7 -0.92 -5.39 10.36
C PHE A 7 -1.99 -5.90 9.41
N GLY A 8 -3.02 -6.53 9.97
CA GLY A 8 -4.21 -6.90 9.22
C GLY A 8 -4.98 -5.66 8.80
N VAL A 9 -5.35 -5.59 7.52
CA VAL A 9 -6.18 -4.50 7.01
C VAL A 9 -7.28 -5.06 6.13
N ARG A 10 -8.46 -4.47 6.24
CA ARG A 10 -9.56 -4.64 5.30
C ARG A 10 -9.52 -3.52 4.29
N VAL A 11 -9.26 -3.87 3.03
CA VAL A 11 -9.19 -2.90 1.93
C VAL A 11 -10.53 -2.82 1.22
N THR A 12 -11.01 -1.59 0.99
CA THR A 12 -12.18 -1.30 0.17
C THR A 12 -11.76 -0.40 -0.99
N ALA A 13 -11.85 -0.93 -2.20
CA ALA A 13 -11.65 -0.15 -3.42
C ALA A 13 -13.00 0.38 -3.91
N HIS A 14 -13.07 1.67 -4.20
CA HIS A 14 -14.27 2.30 -4.76
C HIS A 14 -13.90 3.21 -5.94
N VAL A 15 -14.81 3.29 -6.91
CA VAL A 15 -14.64 4.16 -8.09
C VAL A 15 -15.23 5.53 -7.76
N THR A 16 -14.43 6.58 -7.92
CA THR A 16 -14.86 7.98 -7.78
C THR A 16 -14.70 8.68 -9.13
N GLY A 17 -15.81 8.80 -9.87
CA GLY A 17 -15.78 9.36 -11.22
C GLY A 17 -14.96 8.50 -12.19
N SER A 18 -13.86 9.05 -12.70
CA SER A 18 -12.90 8.33 -13.57
C SER A 18 -11.76 7.66 -12.81
N ASP A 19 -11.66 7.88 -11.49
CA ASP A 19 -10.56 7.40 -10.66
C ASP A 19 -11.01 6.25 -9.74
N TRP A 20 -10.04 5.54 -9.18
CA TRP A 20 -10.26 4.56 -8.12
C TRP A 20 -9.55 5.03 -6.84
N VAL A 21 -10.20 4.84 -5.71
CA VAL A 21 -9.66 5.13 -4.38
C VAL A 21 -9.65 3.84 -3.59
N CYS A 22 -8.54 3.56 -2.92
CA CYS A 22 -8.43 2.47 -1.97
C CYS A 22 -8.33 3.02 -0.55
N GLU A 23 -9.38 2.73 0.23
CA GLU A 23 -9.36 2.92 1.67
C GLU A 23 -9.04 1.59 2.34
N ALA A 24 -8.37 1.66 3.48
CA ALA A 24 -8.13 0.51 4.32
C ALA A 24 -8.52 0.82 5.76
N VAL A 25 -8.99 -0.19 6.47
CA VAL A 25 -9.26 -0.12 7.91
C VAL A 25 -8.46 -1.22 8.58
N LEU A 26 -7.87 -0.94 9.75
CA LEU A 26 -7.19 -1.95 10.56
C LEU A 26 -8.19 -3.03 10.99
N ASP A 27 -7.90 -4.28 10.67
CA ASP A 27 -8.77 -5.42 10.95
C ASP A 27 -7.94 -6.67 11.30
N PRO A 28 -7.88 -7.07 12.59
CA PRO A 28 -8.61 -6.47 13.72
C PRO A 28 -8.09 -5.07 14.11
N PRO A 29 -8.88 -4.28 14.87
CA PRO A 29 -8.40 -3.04 15.48
C PRO A 29 -7.14 -3.28 16.32
N LEU A 30 -6.20 -2.34 16.29
CA LEU A 30 -4.96 -2.46 17.08
C LEU A 30 -5.25 -2.35 18.57
N ALA A 31 -4.60 -3.22 19.36
CA ALA A 31 -4.55 -3.05 20.80
C ALA A 31 -3.73 -1.81 21.19
N GLU A 32 -3.95 -1.27 22.39
CA GLU A 32 -3.25 -0.08 22.89
C GLU A 32 -1.72 -0.21 22.82
N ASN A 33 -1.19 -1.40 23.12
CA ASN A 33 0.25 -1.68 23.06
C ASN A 33 0.79 -1.82 21.62
N GLU A 34 -0.08 -2.10 20.64
CA GLU A 34 0.28 -2.17 19.22
C GLU A 34 0.20 -0.79 18.56
N ARG A 35 -0.69 0.07 19.08
CA ARG A 35 -0.90 1.44 18.62
C ARG A 35 0.37 2.28 18.67
N GLU A 36 1.06 2.30 19.81
CA GLU A 36 2.29 3.08 19.97
C GLU A 36 3.37 2.65 18.96
N GLY A 37 3.48 1.34 18.72
CA GLY A 37 4.39 0.79 17.72
C GLY A 37 4.02 1.19 16.29
N PHE A 38 2.72 1.14 15.97
CA PHE A 38 2.20 1.58 14.68
C PHE A 38 2.48 3.07 14.43
N ASP A 39 2.16 3.94 15.40
CA ASP A 39 2.35 5.39 15.27
C ASP A 39 3.84 5.74 15.10
N LEU A 40 4.71 5.09 15.88
CA LEU A 40 6.15 5.26 15.76
C LEU A 40 6.69 4.78 14.41
N LEU A 41 6.14 3.70 13.86
CA LEU A 41 6.49 3.21 12.53
C LEU A 41 6.05 4.20 11.46
N MET A 42 4.80 4.64 11.49
CA MET A 42 4.24 5.59 10.52
C MET A 42 4.97 6.94 10.54
N ALA A 43 5.38 7.42 11.71
CA ALA A 43 6.16 8.66 11.85
C ALA A 43 7.56 8.59 11.19
N ARG A 44 8.05 7.39 10.87
CA ARG A 44 9.34 7.18 10.17
C ARG A 44 9.19 7.09 8.66
N ASP A 45 7.97 7.30 8.13
CA ASP A 45 7.65 7.19 6.71
C ASP A 45 8.15 5.87 6.10
N PRO A 46 7.65 4.72 6.59
CA PRO A 46 8.18 3.43 6.21
C PRO A 46 7.71 3.06 4.81
N LEU A 47 8.55 2.32 4.10
CA LEU A 47 8.15 1.70 2.84
C LEU A 47 7.21 0.52 3.13
N CYS A 48 5.95 0.62 2.73
CA CYS A 48 4.92 -0.38 3.00
C CYS A 48 4.63 -1.27 1.78
N THR A 49 4.37 -2.54 2.04
CA THR A 49 3.87 -3.49 1.04
C THR A 49 2.52 -4.06 1.47
N LEU A 50 1.54 -4.02 0.57
CA LEU A 50 0.26 -4.70 0.72
C LEU A 50 0.43 -6.14 0.23
N ARG A 51 0.14 -7.13 1.09
CA ARG A 51 0.25 -8.56 0.76
C ARG A 51 -1.15 -9.17 0.59
N PHE A 52 -1.39 -9.79 -0.55
CA PHE A 52 -2.60 -10.56 -0.82
C PHE A 52 -2.38 -12.05 -0.52
N ASP A 53 -3.45 -12.79 -0.26
CA ASP A 53 -3.40 -14.22 0.09
C ASP A 53 -2.71 -15.09 -0.98
N THR A 54 -2.65 -14.62 -2.23
CA THR A 54 -2.02 -15.31 -3.37
C THR A 54 -0.53 -14.99 -3.54
N GLU A 55 0.19 -14.70 -2.44
CA GLU A 55 1.61 -14.31 -2.40
C GLU A 55 1.99 -13.05 -3.21
N SER A 56 1.01 -12.38 -3.80
CA SER A 56 1.24 -11.15 -4.54
C SER A 56 1.46 -10.00 -3.55
N THR A 57 2.48 -9.19 -3.79
CA THR A 57 2.74 -7.98 -3.01
C THR A 57 2.73 -6.75 -3.90
N LEU A 58 2.16 -5.66 -3.38
CA LEU A 58 2.15 -4.35 -4.03
C LEU A 58 2.82 -3.33 -3.12
N LEU A 59 3.72 -2.53 -3.69
CA LEU A 59 4.31 -1.42 -2.98
C LEU A 59 3.32 -0.25 -2.92
N VAL A 60 3.03 0.24 -1.71
CA VAL A 60 2.00 1.27 -1.48
C VAL A 60 2.51 2.35 -0.55
N ASN A 61 2.09 3.59 -0.79
CA ASN A 61 2.16 4.64 0.21
C ASN A 61 0.98 4.46 1.15
N VAL A 62 1.22 4.64 2.44
CA VAL A 62 0.20 4.53 3.48
C VAL A 62 0.15 5.85 4.24
N THR A 63 -1.05 6.39 4.43
CA THR A 63 -1.27 7.57 5.27
C THR A 63 -2.38 7.28 6.25
N ALA A 64 -2.16 7.54 7.53
CA ALA A 64 -3.21 7.46 8.53
C ALA A 64 -4.20 8.62 8.31
N VAL A 65 -5.47 8.29 8.16
CA VAL A 65 -6.56 9.27 8.10
C VAL A 65 -7.06 9.57 9.51
N ASP A 66 -7.20 8.52 10.32
CA ASP A 66 -7.49 8.55 11.75
C ASP A 66 -6.90 7.29 12.42
N ASP A 67 -7.30 7.02 13.66
CA ASP A 67 -6.78 5.89 14.45
C ASP A 67 -7.09 4.52 13.83
N GLU A 68 -8.09 4.38 12.96
CA GLU A 68 -8.47 3.07 12.41
C GLU A 68 -8.41 3.04 10.88
N ARG A 69 -8.48 4.21 10.24
CA ARG A 69 -8.57 4.35 8.78
C ARG A 69 -7.24 4.77 8.17
N LEU A 70 -6.92 4.11 7.07
CA LEU A 70 -5.72 4.32 6.27
C LEU A 70 -6.11 4.64 4.83
N SER A 71 -5.39 5.57 4.22
CA SER A 71 -5.42 5.83 2.79
C SER A 71 -4.25 5.09 2.14
N LEU A 72 -4.54 4.29 1.11
CA LEU A 72 -3.53 3.56 0.35
C LEU A 72 -3.45 4.12 -1.07
N SER A 73 -2.24 4.43 -1.52
CA SER A 73 -1.97 4.74 -2.93
C SER A 73 -0.85 3.87 -3.48
N ALA A 74 -0.91 3.53 -4.77
CA ALA A 74 0.19 2.82 -5.40
C ALA A 74 1.45 3.71 -5.37
N CYS A 75 2.59 3.15 -4.96
CA CYS A 75 3.85 3.82 -5.22
C CYS A 75 4.08 3.80 -6.74
N GLU A 76 4.18 4.96 -7.38
CA GLU A 76 4.49 5.01 -8.80
C GLU A 76 5.83 4.30 -9.06
N ALA A 77 5.78 3.15 -9.72
CA ALA A 77 6.96 2.67 -10.43
C ALA A 77 7.19 3.66 -11.57
N LYS A 78 8.40 4.22 -11.69
CA LYS A 78 8.81 4.99 -12.88
C LYS A 78 8.30 4.23 -14.11
N PRO A 79 7.59 4.88 -15.04
CA PRO A 79 7.07 4.21 -16.22
C PRO A 79 8.25 3.53 -16.93
N VAL A 80 8.21 2.20 -16.98
CA VAL A 80 9.14 1.43 -17.80
C VAL A 80 8.84 1.88 -19.23
N GLN A 81 9.73 2.65 -19.82
CA GLN A 81 9.67 2.93 -21.25
C GLN A 81 9.72 1.58 -21.95
N ARG A 82 8.58 1.15 -22.48
CA ARG A 82 8.49 0.00 -23.35
C ARG A 82 9.28 0.38 -24.58
N VAL A 83 10.50 -0.15 -24.70
CA VAL A 83 11.25 -0.05 -25.96
C VAL A 83 10.43 -0.84 -26.98
N GLU A 84 9.69 -0.13 -27.82
CA GLU A 84 9.08 -0.73 -28.99
C GLU A 84 10.21 -1.13 -29.94
N SER A 85 10.55 -2.41 -29.92
CA SER A 85 11.39 -3.03 -30.95
C SER A 85 10.59 -3.15 -32.25
N GLY A 86 10.33 -2.03 -32.92
CA GLY A 86 10.35 -2.00 -34.39
C GLY A 86 11.81 -1.96 -34.83
N GLN A 87 12.29 -2.63 -35.86
CA GLN A 87 11.63 -3.01 -37.10
C GLN A 87 12.27 -4.29 -37.66
N ALA A 88 11.45 -5.05 -38.40
CA ALA A 88 11.92 -6.02 -39.39
C ALA A 88 12.81 -5.33 -40.43
N GLN A 89 13.93 -5.94 -40.78
CA GLN A 89 14.58 -5.71 -42.06
C GLN A 89 14.68 -7.03 -42.81
N GLN A 90 14.28 -6.91 -44.08
CA GLN A 90 14.15 -7.90 -45.12
C GLN A 90 15.51 -8.39 -45.60
#